data_AF-A0A511IYJ2-F1
#
_entry.id   AF-A0A511IYJ2-F1
#
_cell.length_a   1.000
_cell.length_b   1.000
_cell.length_c   1.000
_cell.angle_alpha   90.00
_cell.angle_beta   90.00
_cell.angle_gamma   90.00
#
_symmetry.space_group_name_H-M   'P 1'
#
loop_
_entity.id
_entity.type
_entity.pdbx_description
1 polymer ?
#
loop_
_entity_poly.entity_id
_entity_poly.type
_entity_poly.pdbx_seq_one_letter_code
_entity_poly.pdbx_strand_id
1 'polypeptide(L)'
;MKKQSSVIIGFLLVLIIVLFAVLNNKNVPVSFGIASFSAPLILVIIGSAIIGALIVFVTTSTALWQQKKQIKQLTRDLTESKNNLDQKIAEAKEEQQREFRNERAELEAAYQAEIQATKKQSQQTQTSPDTNGISAKQSYNYFD
;
A
#
# COMPACT_ATOMS: atom_id res chain seq x y z
N MET A 1 -13.43 25.20 -17.98
CA MET A 1 -13.76 26.65 -17.91
C MET A 1 -14.04 27.19 -16.48
N LYS A 2 -14.25 26.35 -15.45
CA LYS A 2 -14.58 26.78 -14.05
C LYS A 2 -13.47 27.46 -13.24
N LYS A 3 -12.18 27.34 -13.60
CA LYS A 3 -11.07 27.95 -12.83
C LYS A 3 -10.80 29.41 -13.21
N GLN A 4 -11.14 29.83 -14.43
CA GLN A 4 -10.94 31.22 -14.89
C GLN A 4 -12.07 32.15 -14.42
N SER A 5 -13.29 31.64 -14.26
CA SER A 5 -14.40 32.41 -13.68
C SER A 5 -14.08 32.91 -12.26
N SER A 6 -13.34 32.13 -11.47
CA SER A 6 -12.89 32.56 -10.13
C SER A 6 -11.96 33.77 -10.17
N VAL A 7 -11.13 33.90 -11.20
CA VAL A 7 -10.23 35.06 -11.37
C VAL A 7 -11.05 36.31 -11.70
N ILE A 8 -12.01 36.20 -12.61
CA ILE A 8 -12.89 37.30 -13.00
C ILE A 8 -13.76 37.75 -11.81
N ILE A 9 -14.32 36.80 -11.07
CA ILE A 9 -15.10 37.08 -9.85
C ILE A 9 -14.23 37.75 -8.79
N GLY A 10 -13.00 37.27 -8.58
CA GLY A 10 -12.05 37.88 -7.66
C GLY A 10 -11.73 39.32 -8.04
N PHE A 11 -11.51 39.59 -9.33
CA PHE A 11 -11.25 40.95 -9.81
C PHE A 11 -12.46 41.88 -9.60
N LEU A 12 -13.67 41.40 -9.86
CA LEU A 12 -14.90 42.16 -9.59
C LEU A 12 -15.05 42.49 -8.10
N LEU A 13 -14.74 41.54 -7.19
CA LEU A 13 -14.76 41.80 -5.75
C LEU A 13 -13.73 42.86 -5.33
N VAL A 14 -12.52 42.81 -5.90
CA VAL A 14 -11.50 43.84 -5.66
C VAL A 14 -11.99 45.22 -6.12
N LEU A 15 -12.63 45.32 -7.30
CA LEU A 15 -13.22 46.57 -7.77
C LEU A 15 -14.29 47.11 -6.82
N ILE A 16 -15.15 46.25 -6.28
CA ILE A 16 -16.16 46.62 -5.28
C ILE A 16 -15.50 47.17 -4.02
N ILE A 17 -14.44 46.52 -3.52
CA ILE A 17 -13.68 47.00 -2.35
C ILE A 17 -13.07 48.39 -2.61
N VAL A 18 -12.45 48.59 -3.78
CA VAL A 18 -11.89 49.89 -4.18
C VAL A 18 -12.98 50.97 -4.23
N LEU A 19 -14.15 50.64 -4.79
CA LEU A 19 -15.29 51.57 -4.83
C LEU A 19 -15.75 51.95 -3.42
N PHE A 20 -15.91 50.98 -2.52
CA PHE A 20 -16.21 51.25 -1.12
C PHE A 20 -15.17 52.14 -0.46
N ALA A 21 -13.89 51.93 -0.77
CA ALA A 21 -12.80 52.73 -0.21
C ALA A 21 -12.86 54.19 -0.65
N VAL A 22 -13.16 54.46 -1.92
CA VAL A 22 -13.32 55.83 -2.44
C VAL A 22 -14.56 56.49 -1.85
N LEU A 23 -15.71 55.80 -1.83
CA LEU A 23 -16.98 56.37 -1.35
C LEU A 23 -17.00 56.58 0.17
N ASN A 24 -16.27 55.77 0.93
CA ASN A 24 -16.19 55.85 2.39
C ASN A 24 -14.80 56.30 2.85
N ASN A 25 -14.16 57.18 2.08
CA ASN A 25 -12.88 57.79 2.41
C ASN A 25 -13.01 58.87 3.51
N LYS A 26 -13.63 58.48 4.63
CA LYS A 26 -13.72 59.31 5.83
C LYS A 26 -12.54 59.00 6.73
N ASN A 27 -11.75 60.01 7.03
CA ASN A 27 -10.64 59.90 7.96
C ASN A 27 -11.18 59.72 9.37
N VAL A 28 -10.70 58.68 10.05
CA VAL A 28 -10.99 58.40 11.44
C VAL A 28 -9.67 58.40 12.21
N PRO A 29 -9.59 59.08 13.37
CA PRO A 29 -8.41 59.02 14.22
C PRO A 29 -8.26 57.60 14.79
N VAL A 30 -7.08 57.02 14.63
CA VAL A 30 -6.72 55.71 15.20
C VAL A 30 -5.63 55.94 16.23
N SER A 31 -5.85 55.44 17.44
CA SER A 31 -4.86 55.47 18.52
C SER A 31 -4.31 54.06 18.77
N PHE A 32 -2.98 53.95 18.73
CA PHE A 32 -2.23 52.73 19.05
C PHE A 32 -1.68 52.77 20.49
N GLY A 33 -2.29 53.58 21.36
CA GLY A 33 -1.87 53.77 22.75
C GLY A 33 -0.70 54.76 22.92
N ILE A 34 0.36 54.61 22.13
CA ILE A 34 1.55 55.50 22.18
C ILE A 34 1.63 56.51 21.05
N ALA A 35 0.89 56.29 19.97
CA ALA A 35 0.86 57.14 18.79
C ALA A 35 -0.55 57.15 18.19
N SER A 36 -0.92 58.25 17.56
CA SER A 36 -2.20 58.39 16.87
C SER A 36 -2.03 59.04 15.50
N PHE A 37 -2.76 58.53 14.51
CA PHE A 37 -2.85 59.16 13.20
C PHE A 37 -4.25 59.02 12.64
N SER A 38 -4.59 59.88 11.68
CA SER A 38 -5.87 59.80 10.98
C SER A 38 -5.69 59.07 9.66
N ALA A 39 -6.51 58.05 9.43
CA ALA A 39 -6.53 57.32 8.17
C ALA A 39 -7.97 56.98 7.76
N PRO A 40 -8.21 56.68 6.48
CA PRO A 40 -9.53 56.27 6.01
C PRO A 40 -9.98 54.97 6.69
N LEU A 41 -11.23 54.92 7.16
CA LEU A 41 -11.77 53.79 7.94
C LEU A 41 -11.54 52.42 7.27
N ILE A 42 -11.70 52.35 5.94
CA ILE A 42 -11.51 51.12 5.17
C ILE A 42 -10.07 50.58 5.24
N LEU A 43 -9.06 51.45 5.26
CA LEU A 43 -7.66 51.04 5.40
C LEU A 43 -7.40 50.42 6.78
N VAL A 44 -8.06 50.94 7.82
CA VAL A 44 -7.95 50.42 9.19
C VAL A 44 -8.56 49.01 9.29
N ILE A 45 -9.72 48.79 8.67
CA ILE A 45 -10.39 47.49 8.65
C ILE A 45 -9.57 46.46 7.87
N ILE A 46 -9.12 46.81 6.65
CA ILE A 46 -8.31 45.91 5.82
C ILE A 46 -6.98 45.61 6.51
N GLY A 47 -6.32 46.63 7.07
CA GLY A 47 -5.05 46.47 7.77
C GLY A 47 -5.17 45.54 8.99
N SER A 48 -6.19 45.74 9.83
CA SER A 48 -6.41 44.86 10.99
C SER A 48 -6.78 43.43 10.60
N ALA A 49 -7.58 43.25 9.55
CA ALA A 49 -7.90 41.93 9.00
C ALA A 49 -6.66 41.21 8.45
N ILE A 50 -5.76 41.93 7.75
CA ILE A 50 -4.50 41.38 7.26
C ILE A 50 -3.61 40.94 8.43
N ILE A 51 -3.49 41.76 9.49
CA ILE A 51 -2.73 41.37 10.69
C ILE A 51 -3.32 40.11 11.33
N GLY A 52 -4.65 40.04 11.47
CA GLY A 52 -5.32 38.84 11.96
C GLY A 52 -5.05 37.61 11.09
N ALA A 53 -5.13 37.74 9.77
CA ALA A 53 -4.82 36.68 8.82
C ALA A 53 -3.35 36.24 8.89
N LEU A 54 -2.41 37.17 9.09
CA LEU A 54 -0.99 36.85 9.28
C LEU A 54 -0.76 36.04 10.55
N ILE A 55 -1.41 36.39 11.66
CA ILE A 55 -1.32 35.63 12.92
C ILE A 55 -1.84 34.19 12.72
N VAL A 56 -3.01 34.03 12.09
CA VAL A 56 -3.57 32.71 11.76
C VAL A 56 -2.65 31.94 10.81
N PHE A 57 -2.08 32.61 9.81
CA PHE A 57 -1.17 31.99 8.86
C PHE A 57 0.08 31.45 9.54
N VAL A 58 0.74 32.26 10.39
CA VAL A 58 1.96 31.85 11.10
C VAL A 58 1.68 30.70 12.05
N THR A 59 0.62 30.81 12.87
CA THR A 59 0.24 29.76 13.81
C THR A 59 -0.12 28.45 13.11
N THR A 60 -0.91 28.50 12.03
CA THR A 60 -1.30 27.30 11.28
C THR A 60 -0.15 26.68 10.49
N SER A 61 0.74 27.51 9.92
CA SER A 61 1.87 27.03 9.10
C SER A 61 2.81 26.14 9.88
N THR A 62 3.09 26.48 11.15
CA THR A 62 3.96 25.66 12.01
C THR A 62 3.35 24.29 12.27
N ALA A 63 2.05 24.22 12.59
CA ALA A 63 1.33 22.97 12.80
C ALA A 63 1.30 22.11 11.53
N LEU A 64 1.00 22.71 10.37
CA LEU A 64 0.99 22.02 9.08
C LEU A 64 2.37 21.44 8.73
N TRP A 65 3.45 22.15 9.06
CA TRP A 65 4.80 21.64 8.80
C TRP A 65 5.14 20.43 9.66
N GLN A 66 4.80 20.47 10.95
CA GLN A 66 4.98 19.33 11.86
C GLN A 66 4.15 18.12 11.41
N GLN A 67 2.89 18.33 11.03
CA GLN A 67 2.01 17.29 10.50
C GLN A 67 2.58 16.66 9.22
N LYS A 68 3.05 17.47 8.27
CA LYS A 68 3.71 16.96 7.04
C LYS A 68 4.95 16.12 7.36
N LYS A 69 5.75 16.54 8.35
CA LYS A 69 6.93 15.77 8.79
C LYS A 69 6.52 14.43 9.39
N GLN A 70 5.51 14.41 10.27
CA GLN A 70 4.98 13.19 10.87
C GLN A 70 4.42 12.24 9.80
N ILE A 71 3.61 12.74 8.87
CA ILE A 71 3.08 11.93 7.76
C ILE A 71 4.23 11.29 6.96
N LYS A 72 5.28 12.05 6.65
CA LYS A 72 6.44 11.52 5.93
C LYS A 72 7.16 10.42 6.72
N GLN A 73 7.31 10.61 8.04
CA GLN A 73 7.94 9.62 8.91
C GLN A 73 7.08 8.36 9.02
N LEU A 74 5.80 8.49 9.35
CA LEU A 74 4.86 7.35 9.42
C LEU A 74 4.77 6.60 8.10
N THR A 75 4.77 7.31 6.96
CA THR A 75 4.77 6.67 5.64
C THR A 75 6.05 5.86 5.42
N ARG A 76 7.21 6.40 5.81
CA ARG A 76 8.49 5.68 5.71
C ARG A 76 8.49 4.43 6.60
N ASP A 77 8.07 4.56 7.85
CA ASP A 77 8.03 3.46 8.82
C ASP A 77 7.10 2.34 8.35
N LEU A 78 5.95 2.70 7.77
CA LEU A 78 5.03 1.74 7.14
C LEU A 78 5.65 1.04 5.94
N THR A 79 6.32 1.77 5.05
CA THR A 79 6.99 1.17 3.89
C THR A 79 8.10 0.22 4.34
N GLU A 80 8.91 0.62 5.30
CA GLU A 80 9.98 -0.21 5.85
C GLU A 80 9.42 -1.47 6.51
N SER A 81 8.39 -1.34 7.33
CA SER A 81 7.73 -2.48 7.98
C SER A 81 7.13 -3.46 6.98
N LYS A 82 6.48 -2.95 5.92
CA LYS A 82 5.94 -3.78 4.83
C LYS A 82 7.05 -4.53 4.09
N ASN A 83 8.13 -3.85 3.72
CA ASN A 83 9.26 -4.49 3.04
C ASN A 83 9.89 -5.59 3.90
N ASN A 84 10.05 -5.36 5.20
CA ASN A 84 10.58 -6.38 6.12
C ASN A 84 9.64 -7.59 6.25
N LEU A 85 8.31 -7.36 6.30
CA LEU A 85 7.32 -8.43 6.30
C LEU A 85 7.35 -9.24 5.00
N ASP A 86 7.37 -8.55 3.85
CA ASP A 86 7.42 -9.19 2.54
C ASP A 86 8.70 -10.04 2.38
N GLN A 87 9.84 -9.56 2.89
CA GLN A 87 11.09 -10.32 2.92
C GLN A 87 10.96 -11.57 3.80
N LYS A 88 10.44 -11.44 5.02
CA LYS A 88 10.23 -12.58 5.93
C LYS A 88 9.27 -13.62 5.36
N ILE A 89 8.21 -13.17 4.68
CA ILE A 89 7.26 -14.06 3.99
C ILE A 89 7.95 -14.78 2.84
N ALA A 90 8.77 -14.08 2.06
CA ALA A 90 9.53 -14.69 0.96
C ALA A 90 10.53 -15.74 1.48
N GLU A 91 11.28 -15.43 2.54
CA GLU A 91 12.22 -16.34 3.19
C GLU A 91 11.50 -17.59 3.72
N ALA A 92 10.43 -17.42 4.51
CA ALA A 92 9.66 -18.54 5.06
C ALA A 92 9.02 -19.42 3.96
N LYS A 93 8.53 -18.80 2.89
CA LYS A 93 7.98 -19.52 1.74
C LYS A 93 9.07 -20.32 1.02
N GLU A 94 10.26 -19.76 0.86
CA GLU A 94 11.37 -20.46 0.23
C GLU A 94 11.83 -21.66 1.07
N GLU A 95 11.91 -21.49 2.39
CA GLU A 95 12.27 -22.55 3.34
C GLU A 95 11.25 -23.69 3.30
N GLN A 96 9.96 -23.39 3.41
CA GLN A 96 8.89 -24.39 3.31
C GLN A 96 8.92 -25.12 1.95
N GLN A 97 9.21 -24.40 0.87
CA GLN A 97 9.30 -25.00 -0.45
C GLN A 97 10.58 -25.82 -0.65
N ARG A 98 11.67 -25.54 0.08
CA ARG A 98 12.85 -26.39 0.15
C ARG A 98 12.55 -27.69 0.90
N GLU A 99 11.90 -27.61 2.07
CA GLU A 99 11.49 -28.79 2.83
C GLU A 99 10.60 -29.72 2.01
N PHE A 100 9.53 -29.18 1.40
CA PHE A 100 8.61 -29.97 0.59
C PHE A 100 9.30 -30.62 -0.62
N ARG A 101 10.28 -29.94 -1.24
CA ARG A 101 11.07 -30.52 -2.34
C ARG A 101 11.98 -31.65 -1.86
N ASN A 102 12.60 -31.50 -0.70
CA ASN A 102 13.46 -32.53 -0.11
C ASN A 102 12.64 -33.78 0.25
N GLU A 103 11.50 -33.59 0.92
CA GLU A 103 10.59 -34.69 1.31
C GLU A 103 10.07 -35.47 0.09
N ARG A 104 9.70 -34.76 -0.98
CA ARG A 104 9.31 -35.39 -2.24
C ARG A 104 10.45 -36.18 -2.90
N ALA A 105 11.66 -35.64 -2.91
CA ALA A 105 12.81 -36.33 -3.49
C ALA A 105 13.15 -37.61 -2.71
N GLU A 106 13.06 -37.57 -1.38
CA GLU A 106 13.25 -38.74 -0.52
C GLU A 106 12.18 -39.81 -0.77
N LEU A 107 10.90 -39.42 -0.82
CA LEU A 107 9.79 -40.32 -1.10
C LEU A 107 9.92 -40.98 -2.49
N GLU A 108 10.30 -40.21 -3.51
CA GLU A 108 10.51 -40.71 -4.88
C GLU A 108 11.68 -41.71 -4.93
N ALA A 109 12.77 -41.47 -4.20
CA ALA A 109 13.90 -42.40 -4.11
C ALA A 109 13.53 -43.70 -3.38
N ALA A 110 12.78 -43.61 -2.26
CA ALA A 110 12.30 -44.76 -1.51
C ALA A 110 11.36 -45.64 -2.36
N TYR A 111 10.40 -45.02 -3.05
CA TYR A 111 9.47 -45.73 -3.95
C TYR A 111 10.20 -46.48 -5.06
N GLN A 112 11.21 -45.87 -5.66
CA GLN A 112 12.03 -46.53 -6.69
C GLN A 112 12.84 -47.70 -6.13
N ALA A 113 13.40 -47.56 -4.92
CA ALA A 113 14.11 -48.66 -4.26
C ALA A 113 13.18 -49.85 -3.98
N GLU A 114 11.94 -49.59 -3.55
CA GLU A 114 10.94 -50.63 -3.29
C GLU A 114 10.49 -51.35 -4.57
N ILE A 115 10.27 -50.63 -5.68
CA ILE A 115 10.00 -51.25 -6.99
C ILE A 115 11.15 -52.15 -7.42
N GLN A 116 12.40 -51.70 -7.24
CA GLN A 116 13.57 -52.48 -7.61
C GLN A 116 13.72 -53.75 -6.76
N ALA A 117 13.47 -53.65 -5.45
CA ALA A 117 13.48 -54.79 -4.54
C ALA A 117 12.38 -55.80 -4.89
N THR A 118 11.16 -55.33 -5.14
CA THR A 118 10.01 -56.15 -5.53
C THR A 118 10.25 -56.86 -6.87
N LYS A 119 10.85 -56.17 -7.86
CA LYS A 119 11.25 -56.77 -9.14
C LYS A 119 12.32 -57.87 -8.97
N LYS A 120 13.29 -57.68 -8.08
CA LYS A 120 14.31 -58.69 -7.78
C LYS A 120 13.72 -59.93 -7.11
N GLN A 121 12.78 -59.76 -6.17
CA GLN A 121 12.08 -60.87 -5.53
C GLN A 121 11.16 -61.63 -6.50
N SER A 122 10.40 -60.92 -7.33
CA SER A 122 9.51 -61.56 -8.32
C SER A 122 10.25 -62.32 -9.43
N GLN A 123 11.50 -61.95 -9.74
CA GLN A 123 12.38 -62.73 -10.62
C GLN A 123 12.96 -63.99 -9.94
N GLN A 124 13.06 -64.04 -8.61
CA GLN A 124 13.52 -65.22 -7.87
C GLN A 124 12.40 -66.25 -7.61
N THR A 125 11.13 -65.84 -7.52
CA THR A 125 9.99 -66.77 -7.31
C THR A 125 9.59 -67.54 -8.59
N GLN A 126 10.11 -67.19 -9.77
CA GLN A 126 9.85 -67.89 -11.04
C GLN A 126 10.89 -68.98 -11.40
N THR A 127 11.92 -69.19 -10.57
CA THR A 127 12.93 -70.23 -10.79
C THR A 127 12.88 -71.32 -9.70
N SER A 128 11.81 -72.11 -9.71
CA SER A 128 11.77 -73.45 -9.10
C SER A 128 11.30 -74.44 -10.17
N PRO A 129 12.09 -75.48 -10.51
CA PRO A 129 11.71 -76.46 -11.52
C PRO A 129 10.92 -77.60 -10.85
N ASP A 130 9.69 -77.83 -11.30
CA ASP A 130 9.04 -79.13 -11.14
C ASP A 130 8.48 -79.60 -12.49
N THR A 131 9.29 -80.38 -13.19
CA THR A 131 8.81 -81.32 -14.21
C THR A 131 8.43 -82.61 -13.51
N ASN A 132 7.15 -83.02 -13.61
CA ASN A 132 6.76 -84.36 -14.08
C ASN A 132 5.22 -84.54 -14.09
N GLY A 133 4.68 -84.95 -15.26
CA GLY A 133 3.71 -86.04 -15.29
C GLY A 133 2.21 -85.77 -15.48
N ILE A 134 1.79 -85.62 -16.74
CA ILE A 134 0.66 -86.35 -17.39
C ILE A 134 -0.81 -86.09 -16.97
N SER A 135 -1.60 -85.62 -17.96
CA SER A 135 -3.06 -85.82 -18.26
C SER A 135 -4.10 -85.27 -17.27
N ALA A 136 -5.30 -84.76 -17.62
CA ALA A 136 -6.14 -84.88 -18.81
C ALA A 136 -7.14 -83.70 -18.92
N LYS A 137 -7.62 -83.47 -20.15
CA LYS A 137 -8.88 -82.86 -20.64
C LYS A 137 -9.84 -82.18 -19.63
N GLN A 138 -10.35 -81.00 -19.99
CA GLN A 138 -11.72 -80.84 -20.55
C GLN A 138 -11.97 -79.37 -20.99
N SER A 139 -12.63 -79.23 -22.13
CA SER A 139 -13.27 -78.04 -22.67
C SER A 139 -14.28 -77.38 -21.71
N TYR A 140 -14.54 -76.08 -21.86
CA TYR A 140 -15.81 -75.57 -22.42
C TYR A 140 -15.70 -74.05 -22.64
N ASN A 141 -15.97 -73.62 -23.87
CA ASN A 141 -16.41 -72.26 -24.17
C ASN A 141 -17.87 -72.12 -23.71
N TYR A 142 -18.22 -70.96 -23.17
CA TYR A 142 -19.60 -70.48 -23.13
C TYR A 142 -19.57 -68.99 -23.46
N PHE A 143 -20.26 -68.62 -24.56
CA PHE A 143 -20.82 -67.29 -24.85
C PHE A 143 -21.46 -66.71 -23.56
N ASP A 144 -21.46 -65.42 -23.23
CA ASP A 144 -21.92 -64.23 -23.95
C ASP A 144 -21.31 -62.98 -23.27
#